data_AF-A0A7V2EEP1-F1
#
_entry.id   AF-A0A7V2EEP1-F1
#
_cell.length_a   1.000
_cell.length_b   1.000
_cell.length_c   1.000
_cell.angle_alpha   90.00
_cell.angle_beta   90.00
_cell.angle_gamma   90.00
#
_symmetry.space_group_name_H-M   'P 1'
#
loop_
_entity.id
_entity.type
_entity.pdbx_description
1 polymer ?
#
loop_
_entity_poly.entity_id
_entity_poly.type
_entity_poly.pdbx_seq_one_letter_code
_entity_poly.pdbx_strand_id
1 'polypeptide(L)'
;MLDLSPLGGNGVSKAYWRSLSELEDSPEFREKVAQEFPLLAEALTDPRTRRDFLKLAGASLGLLGLASCRWPKETILPFAGQPEGRIPGVPQYFATAMSLFGNALGLLVTSYDGRPIKVEGNPLHPESLGATHLWAQAAVLELYDPDRSRVVVERQAGQRVVSSWENFRQALASSLARPQARGGRGLWVLADGTPDAVQQDERVQEAYLSGAMRRGHA
;
A
#
# COMPACT_ATOMS: atom_id res chain seq x y z
N MET A 1 -22.88 0.94 -37.74
CA MET A 1 -23.62 0.11 -38.72
C MET A 1 -22.59 -0.60 -39.59
N LEU A 2 -22.00 -1.69 -39.08
CA LEU A 2 -21.13 -2.57 -39.85
C LEU A 2 -21.94 -3.85 -40.06
N ASP A 3 -22.63 -3.92 -41.20
CA ASP A 3 -23.37 -5.10 -41.60
C ASP A 3 -22.39 -6.10 -42.24
N LEU A 4 -22.07 -7.14 -41.47
CA LEU A 4 -21.28 -8.28 -41.90
C LEU A 4 -22.19 -9.53 -41.84
N SER A 5 -22.94 -9.78 -42.93
CA SER A 5 -23.50 -11.09 -43.30
C SER A 5 -24.00 -11.09 -44.76
N PRO A 6 -23.95 -12.22 -45.48
CA PRO A 6 -24.74 -13.41 -45.12
C PRO A 6 -23.88 -14.58 -44.66
N LEU A 7 -24.14 -14.99 -43.42
CA LEU A 7 -24.28 -16.40 -43.09
C LEU A 7 -25.44 -16.97 -43.93
N GLY A 8 -25.14 -17.89 -44.84
CA GLY A 8 -26.12 -18.72 -45.53
C GLY A 8 -26.66 -18.16 -46.85
N GLY A 9 -26.34 -18.86 -47.95
CA GLY A 9 -26.91 -18.62 -49.28
C GLY A 9 -25.84 -18.65 -50.37
N ASN A 10 -26.07 -19.39 -51.46
CA ASN A 10 -25.21 -19.50 -52.65
C ASN A 10 -25.10 -18.16 -53.41
N GLY A 11 -24.50 -17.14 -52.79
CA GLY A 11 -24.26 -15.83 -53.38
C GLY A 11 -22.77 -15.59 -53.54
N VAL A 12 -22.35 -15.29 -54.78
CA VAL A 12 -20.97 -14.89 -55.10
C VAL A 12 -20.61 -13.66 -54.26
N SER A 13 -19.67 -13.79 -53.32
CA SER A 13 -19.14 -12.66 -52.56
C SER A 13 -18.46 -11.68 -53.52
N LYS A 14 -18.84 -10.40 -53.49
CA LYS A 14 -18.16 -9.36 -54.27
C LYS A 14 -16.71 -9.25 -53.78
N ALA A 15 -15.75 -9.43 -54.68
CA ALA A 15 -14.33 -9.24 -54.38
C ALA A 15 -14.03 -7.74 -54.29
N TYR A 16 -13.65 -7.28 -53.11
CA TYR A 16 -13.25 -5.90 -52.86
C TYR A 16 -11.73 -5.83 -52.73
N TRP A 17 -11.11 -5.07 -53.62
CA TRP A 17 -9.67 -4.81 -53.71
C TRP A 17 -9.32 -3.54 -52.93
N ARG A 18 -8.18 -3.54 -52.23
CA ARG A 18 -7.75 -2.43 -51.38
C ARG A 18 -6.77 -1.51 -52.10
N SER A 19 -6.08 -2.04 -53.11
CA SER A 19 -5.19 -1.28 -53.99
C SER A 19 -5.32 -1.79 -55.43
N LEU A 20 -4.91 -0.96 -56.38
CA LEU A 20 -4.89 -1.33 -57.80
C LEU A 20 -3.93 -2.51 -58.04
N SER A 21 -2.79 -2.52 -57.36
CA SER A 21 -1.79 -3.60 -57.46
C SER A 21 -2.29 -4.95 -56.92
N GLU A 22 -3.21 -4.95 -55.94
CA GLU A 22 -3.87 -6.16 -55.45
C GLU A 22 -4.89 -6.69 -56.47
N LEU A 23 -5.61 -5.80 -57.16
CA LEU A 23 -6.54 -6.19 -58.23
C LEU A 23 -5.79 -6.78 -59.45
N GLU A 24 -4.63 -6.22 -59.76
CA GLU A 24 -3.77 -6.68 -60.86
C GLU A 24 -3.06 -8.00 -60.55
N ASP A 25 -2.95 -8.39 -59.26
CA ASP A 25 -2.29 -9.61 -58.77
C ASP A 25 -0.89 -9.83 -59.38
N SER A 26 -0.12 -8.75 -59.48
CA SER A 26 1.18 -8.77 -60.12
C SER A 26 2.23 -9.54 -59.30
N PRO A 27 3.22 -10.18 -59.95
CA PRO A 27 4.26 -10.94 -59.24
C PRO A 27 5.08 -10.04 -58.29
N GLU A 28 5.30 -8.78 -58.65
CA GLU A 28 6.00 -7.80 -57.80
C GLU A 28 5.24 -7.47 -56.52
N PHE A 29 3.90 -7.43 -56.57
CA PHE A 29 3.06 -7.18 -55.40
C PHE A 29 3.15 -8.34 -54.41
N ARG A 30 3.08 -9.59 -54.91
CA ARG A 30 3.22 -10.79 -54.07
C ARG A 30 4.59 -10.86 -53.40
N GLU A 31 5.65 -10.50 -54.13
CA GLU A 31 7.00 -10.49 -53.59
C GLU A 31 7.17 -9.42 -52.50
N LYS A 32 6.64 -8.21 -52.71
CA LYS A 32 6.66 -7.16 -51.68
C LYS A 32 5.91 -7.58 -50.42
N VAL A 33 4.73 -8.18 -50.56
CA VAL A 33 3.94 -8.69 -49.41
C VAL A 33 4.69 -9.81 -48.68
N ALA A 34 5.37 -10.71 -49.41
CA ALA A 34 6.18 -11.78 -48.84
C ALA A 34 7.41 -11.26 -48.08
N GLN A 35 8.04 -10.18 -48.57
CA GLN A 35 9.18 -9.55 -47.91
C GLN A 35 8.76 -8.77 -46.64
N GLU A 36 7.66 -8.03 -46.70
CA GLU A 36 7.20 -7.19 -45.59
C GLU A 36 6.50 -7.98 -44.49
N PHE A 37 5.73 -9.01 -44.86
CA PHE A 37 4.92 -9.79 -43.93
C PHE A 37 5.07 -11.31 -44.16
N PRO A 38 6.29 -11.87 -43.99
CA PRO A 38 6.59 -13.26 -44.36
C PRO A 38 5.70 -14.29 -43.64
N LEU A 39 5.25 -14.00 -42.42
CA LEU A 39 4.36 -14.89 -41.64
C LEU A 39 2.88 -14.78 -42.02
N LEU A 40 2.48 -13.73 -42.75
CA LEU A 40 1.09 -13.45 -43.09
C LEU A 40 0.86 -13.38 -44.60
N ALA A 41 1.90 -13.57 -45.41
CA ALA A 41 1.87 -13.38 -46.86
C ALA A 41 0.79 -14.24 -47.53
N GLU A 42 0.69 -15.53 -47.17
CA GLU A 42 -0.34 -16.43 -47.68
C GLU A 42 -1.75 -16.04 -47.21
N ALA A 43 -1.89 -15.56 -45.98
CA ALA A 43 -3.17 -15.10 -45.42
C ALA A 43 -3.60 -13.72 -45.96
N LEU A 44 -2.70 -12.94 -46.55
CA LEU A 44 -3.00 -11.64 -47.16
C LEU A 44 -3.29 -11.76 -48.67
N THR A 45 -2.71 -12.77 -49.33
CA THR A 45 -2.82 -12.97 -50.78
C THR A 45 -3.88 -14.02 -51.18
N ASP A 46 -4.12 -15.04 -50.36
CA ASP A 46 -5.17 -16.04 -50.61
C ASP A 46 -6.45 -15.73 -49.77
N PRO A 47 -7.60 -15.45 -50.43
CA PRO A 47 -8.88 -15.26 -49.75
C PRO A 47 -9.29 -16.39 -48.80
N ARG A 48 -8.92 -17.65 -49.09
CA ARG A 48 -9.26 -18.81 -48.25
C ARG A 48 -8.47 -18.81 -46.95
N THR A 49 -7.14 -18.69 -47.07
CA THR A 49 -6.20 -18.61 -45.94
C THR A 49 -6.48 -17.39 -45.06
N ARG A 50 -6.85 -16.25 -45.66
CA ARG A 50 -7.31 -15.05 -44.94
C ARG A 50 -8.51 -15.31 -44.05
N ARG A 51 -9.53 -16.00 -44.60
CA ARG A 51 -10.77 -16.30 -43.87
C ARG A 51 -10.48 -17.20 -42.68
N ASP A 52 -9.61 -18.18 -42.84
CA ASP A 52 -9.26 -19.10 -41.76
C ASP A 52 -8.38 -18.43 -40.69
N PHE A 53 -7.46 -17.54 -41.08
CA PHE A 53 -6.74 -16.68 -40.15
C PHE A 53 -7.69 -15.80 -39.33
N LEU A 54 -8.66 -15.13 -39.96
CA LEU A 54 -9.62 -14.26 -39.26
C LEU A 54 -10.56 -15.05 -38.34
N LYS A 55 -10.95 -16.28 -38.72
CA LYS A 55 -11.70 -17.18 -37.84
C LYS A 55 -10.88 -17.54 -36.60
N LEU A 56 -9.61 -17.91 -36.78
CA LEU A 56 -8.72 -18.27 -35.67
C LEU A 56 -8.45 -17.07 -34.76
N ALA A 57 -8.07 -15.92 -35.32
CA ALA A 57 -7.84 -14.68 -34.57
C ALA A 57 -9.11 -14.22 -33.82
N GLY A 58 -10.28 -14.29 -34.47
CA GLY A 58 -11.57 -14.00 -33.84
C GLY A 58 -11.93 -14.98 -32.73
N ALA A 59 -11.65 -16.28 -32.91
CA ALA A 59 -11.83 -17.29 -31.87
C ALA A 59 -10.90 -17.07 -30.67
N SER A 60 -9.63 -16.73 -30.91
CA SER A 60 -8.66 -16.40 -29.84
C SER A 60 -9.08 -15.16 -29.05
N LEU A 61 -9.52 -14.10 -29.72
CA LEU A 61 -10.04 -12.90 -29.05
C LEU A 61 -11.33 -13.17 -28.29
N GLY A 62 -12.23 -14.00 -28.83
CA GLY A 62 -13.45 -14.44 -28.16
C GLY A 62 -13.17 -15.23 -26.88
N LEU A 63 -12.21 -16.16 -26.91
CA LEU A 63 -11.81 -16.95 -25.74
C LEU A 63 -11.21 -16.07 -24.63
N LEU A 64 -10.41 -15.05 -24.98
CA LEU A 64 -9.89 -14.08 -24.02
C LEU A 64 -11.00 -13.18 -23.43
N GLY A 65 -11.98 -12.79 -24.25
CA GLY A 65 -13.14 -12.00 -23.80
C GLY A 65 -14.03 -12.72 -22.78
N LEU A 66 -14.23 -14.03 -22.93
CA LEU A 66 -15.05 -14.83 -22.01
C LEU A 66 -14.42 -14.98 -20.62
N ALA A 67 -13.09 -14.84 -20.49
CA ALA A 67 -12.39 -14.88 -19.20
C ALA A 67 -12.37 -13.52 -18.47
N SER A 68 -12.68 -12.42 -19.15
CA SER A 68 -12.46 -11.05 -18.64
C SER A 68 -13.65 -10.47 -17.85
N CYS A 69 -14.85 -11.02 -17.99
CA CYS A 69 -16.07 -10.48 -17.35
C CYS A 69 -16.38 -11.07 -15.97
N ARG A 70 -15.37 -11.46 -15.18
CA ARG A 70 -15.59 -11.99 -13.83
C ARG A 70 -15.05 -11.06 -12.77
N TRP A 71 -15.95 -10.35 -12.09
CA TRP A 71 -15.58 -9.63 -10.87
C TRP A 71 -15.03 -10.62 -9.83
N PRO A 72 -13.93 -10.26 -9.16
CA PRO A 72 -13.43 -11.06 -8.05
C PRO A 72 -14.53 -11.15 -7.00
N LYS A 73 -14.69 -12.34 -6.41
CA LYS A 73 -15.60 -12.49 -5.28
C LYS A 73 -15.01 -11.74 -4.09
N GLU A 74 -15.65 -10.67 -3.66
CA GLU A 74 -15.31 -9.96 -2.45
C GLU A 74 -16.05 -10.56 -1.26
N THR A 75 -15.33 -10.83 -0.18
CA THR A 75 -15.90 -11.36 1.05
C THR A 75 -16.05 -10.23 2.06
N ILE A 76 -17.29 -9.98 2.50
CA ILE A 76 -17.59 -9.01 3.55
C ILE A 76 -17.58 -9.75 4.90
N LEU A 77 -16.64 -9.40 5.77
CA LEU A 77 -16.50 -10.00 7.09
C LEU A 77 -17.06 -9.05 8.17
N PRO A 78 -18.14 -9.42 8.88
CA PRO A 78 -18.63 -8.65 10.01
C PRO A 78 -17.71 -8.82 11.24
N PHE A 79 -17.90 -7.96 12.23
CA PHE A 79 -17.26 -8.12 13.54
C PHE A 79 -17.71 -9.44 14.20
N ALA A 80 -16.77 -10.20 14.75
CA ALA A 80 -17.08 -11.42 15.52
C ALA A 80 -17.86 -11.10 16.82
N GLY A 81 -17.56 -9.95 17.44
CA GLY A 81 -18.34 -9.35 18.51
C GLY A 81 -18.35 -7.83 18.29
N GLN A 82 -19.54 -7.27 18.08
CA GLN A 82 -19.67 -5.84 17.78
C GLN A 82 -19.46 -5.01 19.04
N PRO A 83 -18.52 -4.05 19.05
CA PRO A 83 -18.37 -3.11 20.16
C PRO A 83 -19.62 -2.26 20.34
N GLU A 84 -19.99 -1.96 21.59
CA GLU A 84 -21.10 -1.05 21.88
C GLU A 84 -20.84 0.36 21.30
N GLY A 85 -21.89 0.99 20.78
CA GLY A 85 -21.79 2.35 20.25
C GLY A 85 -21.01 2.50 18.93
N ARG A 86 -20.61 1.40 18.27
CA ARG A 86 -19.98 1.43 16.95
C ARG A 86 -20.93 0.92 15.86
N ILE A 87 -21.24 1.79 14.91
CA ILE A 87 -22.01 1.44 13.70
C ILE A 87 -21.02 1.29 12.54
N PRO A 88 -20.91 0.10 11.91
CA PRO A 88 -20.03 -0.10 10.77
C PRO A 88 -20.30 0.90 9.64
N GLY A 89 -19.25 1.46 9.05
CA GLY A 89 -19.34 2.45 7.99
C GLY A 89 -19.67 3.88 8.43
N VAL A 90 -19.94 4.12 9.71
CA VAL A 90 -20.07 5.48 10.27
C VAL A 90 -18.74 5.90 10.90
N PRO A 91 -18.13 7.04 10.48
CA PRO A 91 -16.91 7.52 11.08
C PRO A 91 -17.11 7.89 12.54
N GLN A 92 -16.11 7.56 13.37
CA GLN A 92 -16.00 8.00 14.75
C GLN A 92 -14.90 9.05 14.87
N TYR A 93 -15.10 10.04 15.72
CA TYR A 93 -14.12 11.09 15.99
C TYR A 93 -13.52 10.91 17.38
N PHE A 94 -12.20 10.88 17.45
CA PHE A 94 -11.46 10.74 18.71
C PHE A 94 -10.64 11.99 18.98
N ALA A 95 -10.83 12.58 20.15
CA ALA A 95 -9.93 13.61 20.65
C ALA A 95 -8.65 12.95 21.15
N THR A 96 -7.51 13.35 20.59
CA THR A 96 -6.18 12.84 20.95
C THR A 96 -5.17 14.00 20.92
N ALA A 97 -3.90 13.72 21.17
CA ALA A 97 -2.83 14.69 21.02
C ALA A 97 -1.60 14.03 20.36
N MET A 98 -0.80 14.84 19.67
CA MET A 98 0.51 14.42 19.16
C MET A 98 1.56 15.31 19.79
N SER A 99 2.56 14.68 20.40
CA SER A 99 3.73 15.36 20.92
C SER A 99 4.76 15.56 19.81
N LEU A 100 5.16 16.80 19.55
CA LEU A 100 6.17 17.15 18.57
C LEU A 100 7.03 18.31 19.12
N PHE A 101 8.35 18.14 19.10
CA PHE A 101 9.31 19.12 19.62
C PHE A 101 9.02 19.57 21.06
N GLY A 102 8.62 18.63 21.92
CA GLY A 102 8.28 18.88 23.33
C GLY A 102 6.92 19.56 23.59
N ASN A 103 6.16 19.91 22.55
CA ASN A 103 4.80 20.47 22.68
C ASN A 103 3.75 19.44 22.29
N ALA A 104 2.58 19.47 22.93
CA ALA A 104 1.47 18.57 22.62
C ALA A 104 0.38 19.32 21.84
N LEU A 105 0.24 19.01 20.54
CA LEU A 105 -0.86 19.54 19.75
C LEU A 105 -2.11 18.68 19.94
N GLY A 106 -3.21 19.28 20.38
CA GLY A 106 -4.50 18.61 20.44
C GLY A 106 -5.12 18.39 19.06
N LEU A 107 -5.53 17.15 18.80
CA LEU A 107 -6.00 16.67 17.50
C LEU A 107 -7.38 16.02 17.62
N LEU A 108 -8.10 16.02 16.52
CA LEU A 108 -9.36 15.30 16.32
C LEU A 108 -9.17 14.33 15.15
N VAL A 109 -9.20 13.03 15.45
CA VAL A 109 -8.91 11.98 14.47
C VAL A 109 -10.19 11.30 14.05
N THR A 110 -10.42 11.25 12.73
CA THR A 110 -11.50 10.47 12.12
C THR A 110 -11.05 9.03 11.97
N SER A 111 -11.88 8.10 12.46
CA SER A 111 -11.61 6.67 12.46
C SER A 111 -12.78 5.90 11.87
N TYR A 112 -12.50 5.05 10.88
CA TYR A 112 -13.47 4.11 10.32
C TYR A 112 -13.18 2.72 10.87
N ASP A 113 -14.17 2.11 11.53
CA ASP A 113 -14.05 0.76 12.09
C ASP A 113 -12.79 0.54 12.96
N GLY A 114 -12.34 1.59 13.65
CA GLY A 114 -11.14 1.57 14.50
C GLY A 114 -9.83 1.88 13.77
N ARG A 115 -9.87 2.24 12.49
CA ARG A 115 -8.71 2.63 11.67
C ARG A 115 -8.70 4.15 11.51
N PRO A 116 -7.71 4.87 12.09
CA PRO A 116 -7.50 6.28 11.82
C PRO A 116 -7.32 6.53 10.33
N ILE A 117 -8.09 7.43 9.72
CA ILE A 117 -7.94 7.74 8.29
C ILE A 117 -7.52 9.18 8.04
N LYS A 118 -7.77 10.06 9.01
CA LYS A 118 -7.60 11.51 8.84
C LYS A 118 -7.40 12.16 10.20
N VAL A 119 -6.41 13.03 10.26
CA VAL A 119 -6.10 13.84 11.43
C VAL A 119 -6.54 15.27 11.12
N GLU A 120 -7.23 15.92 12.05
CA GLU A 120 -7.58 17.34 12.01
C GLU A 120 -7.29 17.98 13.37
N GLY A 121 -7.34 19.31 13.45
CA GLY A 121 -7.11 20.02 14.71
C GLY A 121 -8.34 19.90 15.59
N ASN A 122 -8.16 19.83 16.90
CA ASN A 122 -9.29 19.89 17.81
C ASN A 122 -9.73 21.36 18.01
N PRO A 123 -10.95 21.77 17.61
CA PRO A 123 -11.43 23.15 17.80
C PRO A 123 -11.46 23.60 19.27
N LEU A 124 -11.57 22.65 20.20
CA LEU A 124 -11.62 22.91 21.64
C LEU A 124 -10.23 23.00 22.28
N HIS A 125 -9.16 22.66 21.56
CA HIS A 125 -7.81 22.71 22.09
C HIS A 125 -7.17 24.08 21.81
N PRO A 126 -6.57 24.73 22.83
CA PRO A 126 -6.14 26.13 22.75
C PRO A 126 -5.08 26.40 21.68
N GLU A 127 -4.22 25.42 21.37
CA GLU A 127 -3.20 25.60 20.32
C GLU A 127 -3.70 25.28 18.91
N SER A 128 -4.48 24.22 18.73
CA SER A 128 -4.84 23.79 17.37
C SER A 128 -6.01 24.58 16.84
N LEU A 129 -6.99 24.93 17.68
CA LEU A 129 -8.17 25.73 17.31
C LEU A 129 -8.85 25.23 16.01
N GLY A 130 -8.79 23.92 15.77
CA GLY A 130 -9.36 23.28 14.57
C GLY A 130 -8.39 23.06 13.40
N ALA A 131 -7.15 23.54 13.49
CA ALA A 131 -6.12 23.39 12.47
C ALA A 131 -4.99 22.41 12.86
N THR A 132 -4.30 21.86 11.86
CA THR A 132 -3.15 20.96 12.02
C THR A 132 -1.93 21.46 11.28
N HIS A 133 -0.75 21.03 11.71
CA HIS A 133 0.50 21.21 10.96
C HIS A 133 0.79 20.02 10.03
N LEU A 134 1.80 20.18 9.17
CA LEU A 134 2.21 19.20 8.15
C LEU A 134 2.50 17.80 8.72
N TRP A 135 3.28 17.72 9.80
CA TRP A 135 3.62 16.46 10.47
C TRP A 135 2.38 15.71 11.02
N ALA A 136 1.46 16.40 11.72
CA ALA A 136 0.22 15.79 12.21
C ALA A 136 -0.65 15.22 11.09
N GLN A 137 -0.73 15.90 9.94
CA GLN A 137 -1.41 15.36 8.76
C GLN A 137 -0.69 14.12 8.19
N ALA A 138 0.64 14.15 8.15
CA ALA A 138 1.46 13.05 7.65
C ALA A 138 1.53 11.85 8.60
N ALA A 139 1.20 12.00 9.89
CA ALA A 139 1.28 10.94 10.90
C ALA A 139 0.40 9.72 10.57
N VAL A 140 -0.68 9.91 9.79
CA VAL A 140 -1.48 8.78 9.28
C VAL A 140 -0.65 7.88 8.38
N LEU A 141 0.22 8.44 7.54
CA LEU A 141 1.10 7.68 6.65
C LEU A 141 2.19 6.96 7.44
N GLU A 142 2.74 7.60 8.46
CA GLU A 142 3.72 6.96 9.36
C GLU A 142 3.11 5.75 10.10
N LEU A 143 1.85 5.87 10.54
CA LEU A 143 1.14 4.77 11.19
C LEU A 143 0.95 3.55 10.26
N TYR A 144 0.71 3.80 8.97
CA TYR A 144 0.49 2.78 7.95
C TYR A 144 1.72 2.46 7.10
N ASP A 145 2.90 2.93 7.49
CA ASP A 145 4.14 2.67 6.77
C ASP A 145 4.46 1.17 6.78
N PRO A 146 4.59 0.50 5.62
CA PRO A 146 4.94 -0.91 5.54
C PRO A 146 6.30 -1.23 6.18
N ASP A 147 7.24 -0.27 6.18
CA ASP A 147 8.60 -0.42 6.71
C ASP A 147 8.68 -0.19 8.22
N ARG A 148 7.57 0.21 8.85
CA ARG A 148 7.46 0.36 10.31
C ARG A 148 7.86 -0.94 11.01
N SER A 149 8.63 -0.83 12.09
CA SER A 149 9.08 -1.99 12.86
C SER A 149 7.88 -2.81 13.38
N ARG A 150 7.81 -4.07 12.96
CA ARG A 150 6.73 -5.01 13.32
C ARG A 150 7.12 -5.99 14.42
N VAL A 151 8.43 -6.10 14.69
CA VAL A 151 8.99 -7.10 15.61
C VAL A 151 10.10 -6.48 16.46
N VAL A 152 10.35 -7.07 17.61
CA VAL A 152 11.52 -6.73 18.43
C VAL A 152 12.77 -7.27 17.73
N VAL A 153 13.83 -6.46 17.70
CA VAL A 153 15.09 -6.82 17.06
C VAL A 153 16.22 -6.72 18.08
N GLU A 154 17.02 -7.78 18.16
CA GLU A 154 18.28 -7.80 18.89
C GLU A 154 19.44 -7.71 17.89
N ARG A 155 20.52 -6.99 18.25
CA ARG A 155 21.74 -6.98 17.44
C ARG A 155 22.75 -7.97 17.99
N GLN A 156 23.08 -8.99 17.20
CA GLN A 156 24.08 -9.99 17.54
C GLN A 156 25.21 -9.95 16.50
N ALA A 157 26.45 -9.74 16.93
CA ALA A 157 27.61 -9.60 16.04
C ALA A 157 27.40 -8.59 14.87
N GLY A 158 26.66 -7.51 15.12
CA GLY A 158 26.35 -6.49 14.11
C GLY A 158 25.16 -6.82 13.19
N GLN A 159 24.61 -8.03 13.25
CA GLN A 159 23.46 -8.46 12.47
C GLN A 159 22.15 -8.22 13.24
N ARG A 160 21.07 -7.92 12.51
CA ARG A 160 19.72 -7.80 13.08
C ARG A 160 19.08 -9.19 13.17
N VAL A 161 18.74 -9.61 14.38
CA VAL A 161 18.08 -10.89 14.66
C VAL A 161 16.70 -10.61 15.24
N VAL A 162 15.66 -11.27 14.71
CA VAL A 162 14.29 -11.16 15.23
C VAL A 162 14.24 -11.79 16.61
N SER A 163 13.64 -11.07 17.57
CA SER A 163 13.52 -11.50 18.97
C SER A 163 12.09 -11.29 19.48
N SER A 164 11.87 -11.59 20.76
CA SER A 164 10.59 -11.46 21.44
C SER A 164 10.63 -10.34 22.49
N TRP A 165 9.45 -9.83 22.84
CA TRP A 165 9.31 -8.92 23.97
C TRP A 165 9.78 -9.55 25.29
N GLU A 166 9.60 -10.86 25.47
CA GLU A 166 10.08 -11.58 26.65
C GLU A 166 11.60 -11.52 26.77
N ASN A 167 12.30 -11.88 25.70
CA ASN A 167 13.76 -11.86 25.65
C ASN A 167 14.29 -10.45 25.88
N PHE A 168 13.65 -9.44 25.28
CA PHE A 168 14.00 -8.04 25.52
C PHE A 168 13.86 -7.65 26.99
N ARG A 169 12.76 -8.02 27.67
CA ARG A 169 12.57 -7.71 29.10
C ARG A 169 13.64 -8.36 29.97
N GLN A 170 14.00 -9.62 29.69
CA GLN A 170 15.05 -10.34 30.42
C GLN A 170 16.44 -9.71 30.20
N ALA A 171 16.76 -9.35 28.95
CA ALA A 171 18.00 -8.68 28.58
C ALA A 171 18.11 -7.28 29.21
N LEU A 172 17.01 -6.53 29.22
CA LEU A 172 16.92 -5.22 29.86
C LEU A 172 17.14 -5.34 31.37
N ALA A 173 16.41 -6.23 32.05
CA ALA A 173 16.56 -6.45 33.49
C ALA A 173 18.01 -6.82 33.87
N SER A 174 18.65 -7.69 33.08
CA SER A 174 20.04 -8.10 33.29
C SER A 174 21.02 -6.93 33.11
N SER A 175 20.75 -6.06 32.13
CA SER A 175 21.58 -4.88 31.83
C SER A 175 21.43 -3.78 32.89
N LEU A 176 20.26 -3.66 33.52
CA LEU A 176 19.98 -2.69 34.58
C LEU A 176 20.56 -3.08 35.95
N ALA A 177 20.85 -4.36 36.19
CA ALA A 177 21.37 -4.82 37.49
C ALA A 177 22.68 -4.14 37.92
N ARG A 178 23.62 -3.92 36.98
CA ARG A 178 24.91 -3.27 37.26
C ARG A 178 24.77 -1.77 37.58
N PRO A 179 24.09 -0.95 36.75
CA PRO A 179 23.78 0.43 37.11
C PRO A 179 23.03 0.54 38.44
N GLN A 180 22.03 -0.32 38.69
CA GLN A 180 21.24 -0.29 39.92
C GLN A 180 22.11 -0.50 41.18
N ALA A 181 23.04 -1.46 41.15
CA ALA A 181 24.01 -1.67 42.24
C ALA A 181 24.96 -0.48 42.47
N ARG A 182 25.08 0.44 41.50
CA ARG A 182 25.93 1.64 41.56
C ARG A 182 25.12 2.93 41.74
N GLY A 183 23.87 2.82 42.19
CA GLY A 183 22.96 3.98 42.35
C GLY A 183 22.70 4.69 41.02
N GLY A 184 22.52 3.92 39.95
CA GLY A 184 22.19 4.38 38.59
C GLY A 184 23.38 4.90 37.77
N ARG A 185 24.60 4.92 38.31
CA ARG A 185 25.79 5.33 37.57
C ARG A 185 26.05 4.42 36.36
N GLY A 186 26.05 5.02 35.18
CA GLY A 186 26.29 4.34 33.90
C GLY A 186 25.02 4.00 33.11
N LEU A 187 23.84 4.30 33.65
CA LEU A 187 22.59 4.32 32.90
C LEU A 187 22.35 5.72 32.35
N TRP A 188 22.10 5.80 31.04
CA TRP A 188 21.72 7.03 30.36
C TRP A 188 20.48 6.76 29.52
N VAL A 189 19.48 7.61 29.64
CA VAL A 189 18.27 7.57 28.83
C VAL A 189 18.26 8.83 27.98
N LEU A 190 18.18 8.66 26.66
CA LEU A 190 17.95 9.75 25.73
C LEU A 190 16.47 9.67 25.33
N ALA A 191 15.68 10.60 25.84
CA ALA A 191 14.26 10.73 25.54
C ALA A 191 14.00 12.09 24.89
N ASP A 192 12.92 12.15 24.10
CA ASP A 192 12.40 13.42 23.61
C ASP A 192 11.69 14.16 24.76
N GLY A 193 11.66 15.49 24.71
CA GLY A 193 11.25 16.37 25.81
C GLY A 193 9.75 16.46 26.05
N THR A 194 9.02 15.33 26.05
CA THR A 194 7.57 15.33 26.26
C THR A 194 7.20 15.29 27.76
N PRO A 195 6.06 15.85 28.18
CA PRO A 195 5.65 15.86 29.59
C PRO A 195 5.57 14.45 30.21
N ASP A 196 5.07 13.47 29.46
CA ASP A 196 5.02 12.06 29.91
C ASP A 196 6.43 11.46 30.06
N ALA A 197 7.36 11.81 29.17
CA ALA A 197 8.75 11.38 29.29
C ALA A 197 9.42 12.00 30.52
N VAL A 198 9.08 13.24 30.90
CA VAL A 198 9.55 13.87 32.15
C VAL A 198 9.02 13.12 33.36
N GLN A 199 7.73 12.78 33.40
CA GLN A 199 7.17 12.04 34.54
C GLN A 199 7.70 10.59 34.62
N GLN A 200 7.97 9.96 33.49
CA GLN A 200 8.64 8.66 33.45
C GLN A 200 10.11 8.74 33.88
N ASP A 201 10.82 9.80 33.51
CA ASP A 201 12.18 10.08 33.96
C ASP A 201 12.22 10.25 35.48
N GLU A 202 11.30 11.01 36.08
CA GLU A 202 11.19 11.14 37.54
C GLU A 202 11.01 9.77 38.23
N ARG A 203 10.15 8.90 37.69
CA ARG A 203 9.96 7.54 38.24
C ARG A 203 11.19 6.65 38.08
N VAL A 204 11.90 6.77 36.96
CA VAL A 204 13.17 6.05 36.75
C VAL A 204 14.25 6.58 37.70
N GLN A 205 14.27 7.89 37.94
CA GLN A 205 15.16 8.51 38.91
C GLN A 205 14.87 8.03 40.33
N GLU A 206 13.61 8.02 40.76
CA GLU A 206 13.22 7.50 42.08
C GLU A 206 13.60 6.01 42.25
N ALA A 207 13.40 5.21 41.20
CA ALA A 207 13.65 3.76 41.26
C ALA A 207 15.13 3.37 41.19
N TYR A 208 15.97 4.16 40.50
CA TYR A 208 17.35 3.77 40.19
C TYR A 208 18.43 4.75 40.64
N LEU A 209 18.11 6.03 40.86
CA LEU A 209 19.06 7.09 41.15
C LEU A 209 18.81 7.64 42.56
N SER A 210 19.37 6.98 43.57
CA SER A 210 19.58 7.63 44.87
C SER A 210 20.66 8.72 44.74
N GLY A 211 20.28 9.87 44.20
CA GLY A 211 20.91 11.15 44.55
C GLY A 211 21.89 11.82 43.58
N ALA A 212 22.09 11.39 42.32
CA ALA A 212 22.92 12.19 41.40
C ALA A 212 22.76 11.87 39.90
N MET A 213 22.13 12.76 39.11
CA MET A 213 22.86 13.44 38.01
C MET A 213 22.15 14.65 37.39
N ARG A 214 22.99 15.54 36.85
CA ARG A 214 22.69 16.84 36.24
C ARG A 214 22.12 16.67 34.82
N ARG A 215 21.11 17.50 34.50
CA ARG A 215 20.55 17.69 33.16
C ARG A 215 21.68 18.02 32.16
N GLY A 216 21.88 17.16 31.16
CA GLY A 216 22.61 17.49 29.95
C GLY A 216 21.59 17.76 28.85
N HIS A 217 21.26 19.04 28.63
CA HIS A 217 20.57 19.44 27.41
C HIS A 217 21.62 19.55 26.30
N ALA A 218 21.38 18.85 25.19
CA ALA A 218 22.05 19.11 23.92
C ALA A 218 21.19 20.08 23.10
#